data_AF-A0A936EM38-F1
#
_entry.id   AF-A0A936EM38-F1
#
_cell.length_a   1.000
_cell.length_b   1.000
_cell.length_c   1.000
_cell.angle_alpha   90.00
_cell.angle_beta   90.00
_cell.angle_gamma   90.00
#
_symmetry.space_group_name_H-M   'P 1'
#
loop_
_entity.id
_entity.type
_entity.pdbx_description
1 polymer ?
#
loop_
_entity_poly.entity_id
_entity_poly.type
_entity_poly.pdbx_seq_one_letter_code
_entity_poly.pdbx_strand_id
1 'polypeptide(L)'
;MRHSSIFRASFFFLCVITLAACGGGGKLPYRIDNGKIEDAFDITLTEKKITLKQNEMFSLPEKGLQGSQKSWSWNAKDTEIQYAELKKNKYPAYDITITKKGNKMYFGKILFFNLSSDDKNIALSRPYYQLKIDPRFFEAGKDGKIACVNDAPRPTGKKASNKALKPTWIIWMSDSPF
;
A
#
# COMPACT_ATOMS: atom_id res chain seq x y z
N MET A 1 -68.88 -19.70 -42.75
CA MET A 1 -67.67 -20.22 -43.45
C MET A 1 -66.46 -19.44 -42.97
N ARG A 2 -65.42 -20.18 -42.57
CA ARG A 2 -64.03 -19.77 -42.27
C ARG A 2 -63.77 -18.96 -40.98
N HIS A 3 -63.59 -19.73 -39.91
CA HIS A 3 -62.61 -19.44 -38.86
C HIS A 3 -61.20 -19.40 -39.44
N SER A 4 -60.43 -18.39 -39.08
CA SER A 4 -58.97 -18.35 -39.31
C SER A 4 -58.29 -17.86 -38.03
N SER A 5 -57.85 -18.83 -37.24
CA SER A 5 -56.97 -18.70 -36.09
C SER A 5 -55.58 -18.30 -36.58
N ILE A 6 -54.99 -17.22 -36.04
CA ILE A 6 -53.54 -16.98 -36.15
C ILE A 6 -52.99 -16.68 -34.77
N PHE A 7 -52.54 -17.77 -34.15
CA PHE A 7 -51.50 -17.82 -33.13
C PHE A 7 -50.26 -17.08 -33.65
N ARG A 8 -49.75 -16.08 -32.91
CA ARG A 8 -48.38 -15.61 -33.10
C ARG A 8 -47.62 -15.77 -31.79
N ALA A 9 -46.77 -16.78 -31.83
CA ALA A 9 -45.90 -17.24 -30.77
C ALA A 9 -44.90 -16.14 -30.36
N SER A 10 -44.71 -16.07 -29.05
CA SER A 10 -43.68 -15.33 -28.34
C SER A 10 -42.29 -15.60 -28.94
N PHE A 11 -41.68 -14.57 -29.52
CA PHE A 11 -40.26 -14.59 -29.85
C PHE A 11 -39.46 -14.33 -28.56
N PHE A 12 -39.12 -15.40 -27.86
CA PHE A 12 -38.08 -15.40 -26.84
C PHE A 12 -36.75 -15.08 -27.54
N PHE A 13 -36.24 -13.87 -27.32
CA PHE A 13 -34.92 -13.47 -27.79
C PHE A 13 -33.87 -14.14 -26.89
N LEU A 14 -33.35 -15.27 -27.36
CA LEU A 14 -32.28 -16.03 -26.72
C LEU A 14 -30.98 -15.21 -26.82
N CYS A 15 -30.58 -14.59 -25.71
CA CYS A 15 -29.31 -13.88 -25.59
C CYS A 15 -28.17 -14.91 -25.51
N VAL A 16 -27.63 -15.31 -26.66
CA VAL A 16 -26.43 -16.15 -26.76
C VAL A 16 -25.21 -15.23 -26.58
N ILE A 17 -24.74 -15.11 -25.34
CA ILE A 17 -23.44 -14.50 -25.05
C ILE A 17 -22.37 -15.59 -25.23
N THR A 18 -21.77 -15.63 -26.41
CA THR A 18 -20.51 -16.33 -26.65
C THR A 18 -19.38 -15.58 -25.96
N LEU A 19 -18.95 -16.07 -24.79
CA LEU A 19 -17.69 -15.72 -24.15
C LEU A 19 -16.53 -16.31 -24.96
N ALA A 20 -15.97 -15.52 -25.87
CA ALA A 20 -14.67 -15.78 -26.46
C ALA A 20 -13.60 -15.56 -25.38
N ALA A 21 -13.15 -16.65 -24.76
CA ALA A 21 -11.96 -16.68 -23.93
C ALA A 21 -10.71 -16.59 -24.84
N CYS A 22 -10.30 -15.37 -25.16
CA CYS A 22 -8.96 -15.12 -25.69
C CYS A 22 -8.03 -14.72 -24.53
N GLY A 23 -6.97 -15.50 -24.35
CA GLY A 23 -5.90 -15.24 -23.42
C GLY A 23 -5.18 -13.92 -23.75
N GLY A 24 -4.98 -13.12 -22.72
CA GLY A 24 -4.12 -11.96 -22.69
C GLY A 24 -3.88 -11.64 -21.22
N GLY A 25 -2.63 -11.54 -20.79
CA GLY A 25 -2.24 -11.34 -19.39
C GLY A 25 -3.06 -10.23 -18.74
N GLY A 26 -4.00 -10.63 -17.89
CA GLY A 26 -4.98 -9.73 -17.30
C GLY A 26 -4.28 -8.72 -16.40
N LYS A 27 -4.15 -7.48 -16.88
CA LYS A 27 -4.16 -6.31 -16.00
C LYS A 27 -5.45 -6.44 -15.17
N LEU A 28 -5.32 -6.46 -13.84
CA LEU A 28 -6.47 -6.48 -12.95
C LEU A 28 -7.46 -5.39 -13.42
N PRO A 29 -8.74 -5.73 -13.68
CA PRO A 29 -9.70 -4.80 -14.29
C PRO A 29 -10.11 -3.66 -13.36
N TYR A 30 -9.62 -3.64 -12.12
CA TYR A 30 -9.94 -2.65 -11.11
C TYR A 30 -8.66 -2.10 -10.46
N ARG A 31 -8.59 -0.78 -10.37
CA ARG A 31 -7.56 -0.04 -9.64
C ARG A 31 -7.80 -0.28 -8.15
N ILE A 32 -6.87 -0.94 -7.46
CA ILE A 32 -6.94 -1.10 -6.00
C ILE A 32 -6.03 -0.04 -5.37
N ASP A 33 -6.57 1.14 -5.12
CA ASP A 33 -5.90 2.21 -4.38
C ASP A 33 -6.49 2.34 -2.98
N ASN A 34 -6.40 1.26 -2.19
CA ASN A 34 -6.93 1.26 -0.83
C ASN A 34 -5.92 0.64 0.14
N GLY A 35 -5.38 1.47 1.01
CA GLY A 35 -4.65 1.06 2.20
C GLY A 35 -5.51 1.07 3.45
N LYS A 36 -5.05 0.32 4.45
CA LYS A 36 -5.71 0.11 5.73
C LYS A 36 -4.66 -0.07 6.82
N ILE A 37 -4.83 0.61 7.94
CA ILE A 37 -4.07 0.28 9.16
C ILE A 37 -4.82 -0.84 9.87
N GLU A 38 -4.21 -2.02 10.01
CA GLU A 38 -4.88 -3.18 10.63
C GLU A 38 -4.58 -3.33 12.13
N ASP A 39 -3.73 -2.47 12.67
CA ASP A 39 -3.25 -2.56 14.04
C ASP A 39 -3.83 -1.43 14.91
N ALA A 40 -3.68 -1.51 16.23
CA ALA A 40 -4.27 -0.59 17.21
C ALA A 40 -3.50 0.74 17.33
N PHE A 41 -3.22 1.40 16.21
CA PHE A 41 -2.63 2.73 16.17
C PHE A 41 -3.24 3.60 15.06
N ASP A 42 -3.14 4.91 15.26
CA ASP A 42 -3.41 5.92 14.23
C ASP A 42 -2.08 6.56 13.79
N ILE A 43 -2.00 6.92 12.50
CA ILE A 43 -0.86 7.68 11.95
C ILE A 43 -1.36 9.08 11.57
N THR A 44 -0.78 10.13 12.14
CA THR A 44 -1.06 11.51 11.73
C THR A 44 0.11 12.05 10.93
N LEU A 45 -0.14 12.45 9.68
CA LEU A 45 0.80 13.20 8.85
C LEU A 45 0.78 14.66 9.30
N THR A 46 1.84 15.10 9.97
CA THR A 46 1.86 16.36 10.75
C THR A 46 1.76 17.58 9.86
N GLU A 47 2.51 17.63 8.76
CA GLU A 47 2.52 18.74 7.82
C GLU A 47 1.18 18.93 7.11
N LYS A 48 0.50 17.83 6.80
CA LYS A 48 -0.77 17.82 6.06
C LYS A 48 -2.00 17.83 6.96
N LYS A 49 -1.84 17.64 8.27
CA LYS A 49 -2.93 17.48 9.25
C LYS A 49 -3.92 16.38 8.86
N ILE A 50 -3.42 15.29 8.27
CA ILE A 50 -4.21 14.14 7.83
C ILE A 50 -3.96 13.01 8.82
N THR A 51 -5.03 12.41 9.34
CA THR A 51 -4.94 11.20 10.17
C THR A 51 -5.43 10.01 9.37
N LEU A 52 -4.58 9.00 9.25
CA LEU A 52 -4.90 7.66 8.81
C LEU A 52 -5.33 6.88 10.04
N LYS A 53 -6.63 6.58 10.14
CA LYS A 53 -7.20 5.92 11.31
C LYS A 53 -7.13 4.41 11.20
N GLN A 54 -7.04 3.75 12.35
CA GLN A 54 -7.20 2.31 12.46
C GLN A 54 -8.46 1.84 11.71
N ASN A 55 -8.32 0.80 10.90
CA ASN A 55 -9.37 0.16 10.10
C ASN A 55 -10.07 1.06 9.06
N GLU A 56 -9.64 2.31 8.87
CA GLU A 56 -10.14 3.17 7.80
C GLU A 56 -9.42 2.85 6.49
N MET A 57 -10.19 2.68 5.42
CA MET A 57 -9.64 2.54 4.07
C MET A 57 -9.26 3.93 3.52
N PHE A 58 -8.11 4.05 2.88
CA PHE A 58 -7.68 5.30 2.27
C PHE A 58 -6.89 5.07 0.98
N SER A 59 -7.02 5.98 0.03
CA SER A 59 -6.10 6.08 -1.11
C SER A 59 -5.03 7.15 -0.86
N LEU A 60 -3.85 7.01 -1.48
CA LEU A 60 -2.85 8.08 -1.40
C LEU A 60 -3.34 9.37 -2.10
N PRO A 61 -3.93 9.32 -3.31
CA PRO A 61 -4.41 10.52 -3.99
C PRO A 61 -5.54 11.26 -3.26
N GLU A 62 -6.51 10.57 -2.64
CA GLU A 62 -7.58 11.23 -1.86
C GLU A 62 -7.02 11.97 -0.64
N LYS A 63 -5.94 11.45 -0.05
CA LYS A 63 -5.23 12.11 1.04
C LYS A 63 -4.17 13.11 0.51
N GLY A 64 -4.11 13.37 -0.79
CA GLY A 64 -3.13 14.29 -1.39
C GLY A 64 -1.69 13.86 -1.17
N LEU A 65 -1.44 12.55 -1.13
CA LEU A 65 -0.14 11.90 -0.95
C LEU A 65 0.34 11.31 -2.28
N GLN A 66 1.64 11.09 -2.37
CA GLN A 66 2.31 10.58 -3.56
C GLN A 66 3.27 9.46 -3.18
N GLY A 67 3.22 8.37 -3.95
CA GLY A 67 4.24 7.33 -3.89
C GLY A 67 5.47 7.71 -4.71
N SER A 68 6.64 7.22 -4.27
CA SER A 68 7.89 7.34 -5.02
C SER A 68 7.92 6.42 -6.24
N GLN A 69 8.31 6.96 -7.39
CA GLN A 69 8.61 6.18 -8.61
C GLN A 69 9.98 5.49 -8.56
N LYS A 70 10.86 5.92 -7.64
CA LYS A 70 12.16 5.29 -7.44
C LYS A 70 11.99 4.00 -6.66
N SER A 71 12.69 2.95 -7.07
CA SER A 71 12.77 1.72 -6.28
C SER A 71 13.62 1.93 -5.03
N TRP A 72 13.17 1.39 -3.90
CA TRP A 72 14.02 1.18 -2.74
C TRP A 72 14.72 -0.17 -2.85
N SER A 73 16.05 -0.19 -2.78
CA SER A 73 16.79 -1.43 -2.61
C SER A 73 16.98 -1.67 -1.13
N TRP A 74 16.38 -2.75 -0.61
CA TRP A 74 16.64 -3.18 0.76
C TRP A 74 18.02 -3.83 0.83
N ASN A 75 19.05 -3.00 1.00
CA ASN A 75 20.31 -3.50 1.54
C ASN A 75 20.11 -3.62 3.05
N ALA A 76 20.43 -4.77 3.63
CA ALA A 76 20.34 -5.03 5.08
C ALA A 76 21.36 -4.20 5.91
N LYS A 77 21.73 -3.02 5.43
CA LYS A 77 22.57 -2.05 6.11
C LYS A 77 21.77 -1.37 7.22
N ASP A 78 22.54 -0.91 8.20
CA ASP A 78 22.16 -0.11 9.36
C ASP A 78 20.98 0.84 9.10
N THR A 79 20.01 0.88 10.02
CA THR A 79 18.86 1.78 10.00
C THR A 79 19.28 3.24 9.85
N GLU A 80 20.40 3.64 10.46
CA GLU A 80 20.91 5.01 10.36
C GLU A 80 21.40 5.34 8.95
N ILE A 81 22.06 4.38 8.28
CA ILE A 81 22.50 4.53 6.89
C ILE A 81 21.28 4.68 5.98
N GLN A 82 20.24 3.85 6.18
CA GLN A 82 19.00 3.97 5.43
C GLN A 82 18.32 5.32 5.63
N TYR A 83 18.31 5.84 6.86
CA TYR A 83 17.78 7.16 7.17
C TYR A 83 18.61 8.30 6.55
N ALA A 84 19.94 8.15 6.50
CA ALA A 84 20.80 9.09 5.79
C ALA A 84 20.57 9.05 4.26
N GLU A 85 20.38 7.87 3.68
CA GLU A 85 20.03 7.69 2.27
C GLU A 85 18.68 8.32 1.94
N LEU A 86 17.71 8.24 2.85
CA LEU A 86 16.45 8.96 2.74
C LEU A 86 16.68 10.48 2.62
N LYS A 87 17.52 11.07 3.48
CA LYS A 87 17.80 12.52 3.42
C LYS A 87 18.51 12.93 2.13
N LYS A 88 19.39 12.08 1.61
CA LYS A 88 20.16 12.35 0.37
C LYS A 88 19.29 12.24 -0.88
N ASN A 89 18.39 11.27 -0.91
CA ASN A 89 17.54 11.01 -2.05
C ASN A 89 16.22 11.77 -1.88
N LYS A 90 15.86 12.64 -2.83
CA LYS A 90 14.59 13.40 -2.82
C LYS A 90 13.36 12.47 -3.01
N TYR A 91 13.01 11.72 -1.98
CA TYR A 91 11.80 10.90 -1.90
C TYR A 91 10.63 11.75 -1.34
N PRO A 92 9.38 11.48 -1.76
CA PRO A 92 8.20 12.03 -1.10
C PRO A 92 8.03 11.35 0.27
N ALA A 93 8.70 11.92 1.27
CA ALA A 93 8.64 11.50 2.66
C ALA A 93 7.72 12.44 3.44
N TYR A 94 6.94 11.88 4.35
CA TYR A 94 5.98 12.64 5.16
C TYR A 94 6.32 12.49 6.63
N ASP A 95 6.37 13.61 7.36
CA ASP A 95 6.48 13.58 8.81
C ASP A 95 5.21 13.03 9.44
N ILE A 96 5.39 12.12 10.39
CA ILE A 96 4.29 11.42 11.05
C ILE A 96 4.45 11.41 12.56
N THR A 97 3.31 11.33 13.23
CA THR A 97 3.21 10.77 14.58
C THR A 97 2.39 9.49 14.56
N ILE A 98 2.77 8.53 15.39
CA ILE A 98 2.08 7.26 15.57
C ILE A 98 1.58 7.22 17.01
N THR A 99 0.27 7.13 17.16
CA THR A 99 -0.37 7.03 18.48
C THR A 99 -0.98 5.66 18.61
N LYS A 100 -0.35 4.80 19.41
CA LYS A 100 -0.91 3.50 19.79
C LYS A 100 -1.83 3.70 20.99
N LYS A 101 -3.03 3.12 20.96
CA LYS A 101 -4.02 3.29 22.06
C LYS A 101 -3.38 2.90 23.40
N GLY A 102 -3.34 3.84 24.34
CA GLY A 102 -2.77 3.65 25.69
C GLY A 102 -1.24 3.72 25.79
N ASN A 103 -0.52 4.08 24.72
CA ASN A 103 0.94 4.07 24.66
C ASN A 103 1.55 5.45 24.41
N LYS A 104 2.87 5.53 24.61
CA LYS A 104 3.73 6.66 24.24
C LYS A 104 3.57 6.99 22.75
N MET A 105 3.58 8.28 22.42
CA MET A 105 3.60 8.77 21.04
C MET A 105 4.97 8.50 20.42
N TYR A 106 4.96 8.06 19.17
CA TYR A 106 6.18 7.94 18.37
C TYR A 106 6.16 8.98 17.26
N PHE A 107 7.33 9.48 16.92
CA PHE A 107 7.58 10.41 15.82
C PHE A 107 8.24 9.64 14.69
N GLY A 108 8.25 10.20 13.48
CA GLY A 108 8.88 9.50 12.37
C GLY A 108 8.66 10.12 11.00
N LYS A 109 9.13 9.38 10.00
CA LYS A 109 8.86 9.64 8.58
C LYS A 109 8.28 8.40 7.92
N ILE A 110 7.27 8.58 7.08
CA ILE A 110 6.71 7.54 6.22
C ILE A 110 6.96 7.85 4.75
N LEU A 111 7.26 6.81 3.99
CA LEU A 111 7.39 6.83 2.54
C LEU A 111 6.47 5.79 1.95
N PHE A 112 5.92 6.12 0.79
CA PHE A 112 5.18 5.18 -0.05
C PHE A 112 5.94 4.99 -1.38
N PHE A 113 5.81 3.82 -1.98
CA PHE A 113 6.49 3.46 -3.22
C PHE A 113 5.50 2.94 -4.25
N ASN A 114 5.73 3.30 -5.50
CA ASN A 114 4.98 2.76 -6.63
C ASN A 114 5.53 1.41 -7.08
N LEU A 115 4.63 0.48 -7.37
CA LEU A 115 4.99 -0.87 -7.76
C LEU A 115 5.47 -0.96 -9.21
N SER A 116 5.07 -0.02 -10.06
CA SER A 116 5.57 0.13 -11.43
C SER A 116 6.08 1.56 -11.66
N SER A 117 7.06 1.69 -12.56
CA SER A 117 7.57 2.98 -13.06
C SER A 117 6.59 3.70 -14.00
N ASP A 118 5.64 2.94 -14.55
CA ASP A 118 4.81 3.38 -15.67
C ASP A 118 3.49 3.97 -15.16
N ASP A 119 3.10 3.65 -13.92
CA ASP A 119 1.91 4.19 -13.28
C ASP A 119 2.27 5.25 -12.23
N LYS A 120 2.20 6.51 -12.66
CA LYS A 120 2.38 7.70 -11.80
C LYS A 120 1.38 7.80 -10.66
N ASN A 121 0.24 7.14 -10.81
CA ASN A 121 -0.91 7.22 -9.92
C ASN A 121 -1.26 5.88 -9.26
N ILE A 122 -0.47 4.83 -9.48
CA ILE A 122 -0.74 3.51 -8.90
C ILE A 122 0.47 3.15 -8.06
N ALA A 123 0.43 3.59 -6.81
CA ALA A 123 1.39 3.05 -5.85
C ALA A 123 1.18 1.54 -5.62
N LEU A 124 0.04 0.99 -6.05
CA LEU A 124 -0.70 -0.01 -5.28
C LEU A 124 -1.28 -1.15 -6.13
N SER A 125 -0.67 -2.33 -6.05
CA SER A 125 -1.08 -3.58 -6.72
C SER A 125 -0.89 -4.79 -5.82
N ARG A 126 -0.54 -4.60 -4.54
CA ARG A 126 -0.81 -5.63 -3.54
C ARG A 126 -2.26 -5.47 -3.07
N PRO A 127 -3.09 -6.52 -3.11
CA PRO A 127 -4.43 -6.46 -2.58
C PRO A 127 -4.30 -6.11 -1.09
N TYR A 128 -4.69 -4.88 -0.75
CA TYR A 128 -4.70 -4.28 0.59
C TYR A 128 -3.31 -3.96 1.14
N TYR A 129 -3.01 -2.65 1.26
CA TYR A 129 -1.88 -2.20 2.06
C TYR A 129 -2.28 -2.38 3.52
N GLN A 130 -1.84 -3.46 4.15
CA GLN A 130 -1.96 -3.62 5.58
C GLN A 130 -0.75 -2.94 6.23
N LEU A 131 -0.91 -1.69 6.63
CA LEU A 131 0.06 -1.03 7.49
C LEU A 131 0.02 -1.73 8.85
N LYS A 132 1.07 -2.52 9.10
CA LYS A 132 1.25 -3.32 10.32
C LYS A 132 2.64 -3.04 10.86
N ILE A 133 2.70 -2.65 12.13
CA ILE A 133 3.96 -2.43 12.82
C ILE A 133 4.04 -3.45 13.93
N ASP A 134 4.90 -4.45 13.77
CA ASP A 134 5.13 -5.44 14.82
C ASP A 134 5.55 -4.73 16.13
N PRO A 135 4.98 -5.12 17.30
CA PRO A 135 5.33 -4.56 18.61
C PRO A 135 6.83 -4.38 18.86
N ARG A 136 7.67 -5.29 18.32
CA ARG A 136 9.13 -5.21 18.47
C ARG A 136 9.74 -3.92 17.92
N PHE A 137 9.12 -3.27 16.94
CA PHE A 137 9.62 -2.02 16.37
C PHE A 137 9.32 -0.82 17.26
N PHE A 138 8.21 -0.85 18.01
CA PHE A 138 7.96 0.12 19.06
C PHE A 138 8.99 0.00 20.19
N GLU A 139 9.36 -1.23 20.56
CA GLU A 139 10.42 -1.49 21.54
C GLU A 139 11.81 -1.05 21.01
N ALA A 140 12.12 -1.34 19.74
CA ALA A 140 13.38 -0.95 19.12
C ALA A 140 13.53 0.57 18.95
N GLY A 141 12.42 1.30 18.83
CA GLY A 141 12.39 2.76 18.70
C GLY A 141 12.38 3.53 20.03
N LYS A 142 12.64 2.87 21.17
CA LYS A 142 12.69 3.54 22.49
C LYS A 142 14.02 4.25 22.74
N ASP A 143 14.00 5.17 23.70
CA ASP A 143 15.18 5.89 24.20
C ASP A 143 15.92 6.66 23.10
N GLY A 144 15.15 7.25 22.17
CA GLY A 144 15.67 8.03 21.06
C GLY A 144 16.22 7.20 19.89
N LYS A 145 16.22 5.86 19.98
CA LYS A 145 16.69 4.99 18.91
C LYS A 145 15.75 4.99 17.71
N ILE A 146 16.31 4.78 16.53
CA ILE A 146 15.55 4.72 15.27
C ILE A 146 15.24 3.27 14.91
N ALA A 147 13.95 2.95 14.79
CA ALA A 147 13.47 1.71 14.19
C ALA A 147 13.03 1.95 12.74
N CYS A 148 13.25 0.96 11.86
CA CYS A 148 12.79 0.99 10.47
C CYS A 148 11.87 -0.21 10.19
N VAL A 149 10.67 0.07 9.68
CA VAL A 149 9.58 -0.88 9.43
C VAL A 149 9.17 -0.80 7.97
N ASN A 150 8.89 -1.94 7.34
CA ASN A 150 8.43 -1.99 5.96
C ASN A 150 7.61 -3.27 5.70
N ASP A 151 6.91 -3.31 4.56
CA ASP A 151 6.08 -4.44 4.13
C ASP A 151 6.76 -5.40 3.14
N ALA A 152 8.07 -5.28 2.92
CA ALA A 152 8.76 -6.21 2.04
C ALA A 152 8.84 -7.59 2.72
N PRO A 153 8.20 -8.64 2.19
CA PRO A 153 8.40 -9.98 2.69
C PRO A 153 9.87 -10.32 2.48
N ARG A 154 10.58 -10.73 3.54
CA ARG A 154 11.92 -11.29 3.37
C ARG A 154 11.78 -12.49 2.44
N PRO A 155 12.52 -12.56 1.32
CA PRO A 155 12.48 -13.74 0.48
C PRO A 155 12.98 -14.94 1.30
N THR A 156 12.09 -15.85 1.65
CA THR A 156 12.43 -17.08 2.37
C THR A 156 12.83 -18.17 1.37
N GLY A 157 14.06 -18.66 1.44
CA GLY A 157 14.54 -19.82 0.70
C GLY A 157 15.76 -19.57 -0.21
N LYS A 158 16.43 -20.65 -0.64
CA LYS A 158 17.65 -20.62 -1.47
C LYS A 158 17.45 -20.05 -2.90
N LYS A 159 16.22 -19.75 -3.30
CA LYS A 159 15.88 -19.06 -4.57
C LYS A 159 15.57 -17.56 -4.37
N ALA A 160 16.04 -16.98 -3.26
CA ALA A 160 15.94 -15.54 -2.95
C ALA A 160 16.81 -14.63 -3.85
N SER A 161 17.53 -15.18 -4.83
CA SER A 161 18.34 -14.40 -5.75
C SER A 161 17.48 -13.80 -6.87
N ASN A 162 17.45 -12.46 -6.89
CA ASN A 162 17.15 -11.56 -8.03
C ASN A 162 15.78 -10.88 -8.13
N LYS A 163 14.82 -11.14 -7.25
CA LYS A 163 13.62 -10.28 -7.14
C LYS A 163 13.34 -9.94 -5.69
N ALA A 164 14.19 -9.09 -5.12
CA ALA A 164 13.88 -8.43 -3.85
C ALA A 164 12.51 -7.76 -4.02
N LEU A 165 11.53 -8.22 -3.23
CA LEU A 165 10.21 -7.63 -3.24
C LEU A 165 10.36 -6.17 -2.80
N LYS A 166 10.03 -5.26 -3.72
CA LYS A 166 10.08 -3.82 -3.43
C LYS A 166 9.09 -3.54 -2.28
N PRO A 167 9.52 -2.82 -1.22
CA PRO A 167 8.57 -2.35 -0.23
C PRO A 167 7.62 -1.37 -0.91
N THR A 168 6.38 -1.38 -0.45
CA THR A 168 5.35 -0.44 -0.86
C THR A 168 5.21 0.71 0.12
N TRP A 169 5.68 0.53 1.36
CA TRP A 169 5.88 1.60 2.33
C TRP A 169 7.07 1.31 3.25
N ILE A 170 7.65 2.37 3.80
CA ILE A 170 8.70 2.31 4.82
C ILE A 170 8.40 3.38 5.86
N ILE A 171 8.57 3.02 7.14
CA ILE A 171 8.44 3.91 8.29
C ILE A 171 9.76 3.90 9.06
N TRP A 172 10.31 5.08 9.31
CA TRP A 172 11.33 5.29 10.35
C TRP A 172 10.66 5.91 11.55
N MET A 173 10.87 5.36 12.74
CA MET A 173 10.18 5.81 13.96
C MET A 173 11.06 5.75 15.21
N SER A 174 10.77 6.67 16.14
CA SER A 174 11.45 6.83 17.44
C SER A 174 10.46 7.43 18.44
N ASP A 175 10.64 7.13 19.72
CA ASP A 175 9.88 7.72 20.82
C ASP A 175 10.34 9.15 21.18
N SER A 176 11.33 9.66 20.44
CA SER A 176 11.84 11.02 20.49
C SER A 176 11.74 11.70 19.12
N PRO A 177 11.48 13.02 19.04
CA PRO A 177 11.44 13.74 17.76
C PRO A 177 12.76 13.65 16.97
N PHE A 178 12.65 13.59 15.64
CA PHE A 178 13.77 13.45 14.67
C PHE A 178 14.32 14.78 14.16
#